data_AF-A0A127VGB2-F1
#
_entry.id   AF-A0A127VGB2-F1
#
_cell.length_a   1.000
_cell.length_b   1.000
_cell.length_c   1.000
_cell.angle_alpha   90.00
_cell.angle_beta   90.00
_cell.angle_gamma   90.00
#
_symmetry.space_group_name_H-M   'P 1'
#
loop_
_entity.id
_entity.type
_entity.pdbx_description
1 polymer ?
#
loop_
_entity_poly.entity_id
_entity_poly.type
_entity_poly.pdbx_seq_one_letter_code
_entity_poly.pdbx_strand_id
1 'polypeptide(L)'
;MNPIQLEMLKIDRQWQQVVRQNPLETLFLCLGERHEVNLFEAYFKYQLTEESRTNDMFLIHYQDFNSSKTYGQSLVKEWKEVFDLWQEDTSKGIVWETELTEEAKKQETDAYLPVIALIRLCNLYPHLKMKKIYVQLAPTVINDVPGLSTWVNEWCKCIQEVKNTQIKLVYTEHHLHRTLKKLKQGIEFRLNINITQLMQNTAAHSNRTKNDPETDFQQQILIASNYLTEGKHEQANAVLERAIQIAMKQGLHEAVVTARIMLAQSLAVKKHKSAAHEQYKLAIQTAGEATLLGAHIHMSYGSFLLGQTGKDEAIAYFEKAIKIAEGIGNDFIAMECTRLIGQLSENKLTGSGKAMGYYNRCLEIGRKMPLEKRRQSSMAYTAAIIIKKYGENSPEGKKLDQDMRRDIGEDWKSMSEMPENHADPLSKG
;
A
#
# COMPACT_ATOMS: atom_id res chain seq x y z
N MET A 1 24.91 9.42 -13.15
CA MET A 1 23.60 9.97 -12.77
C MET A 1 22.98 9.03 -11.78
N ASN A 2 22.51 9.54 -10.63
CA ASN A 2 21.89 8.71 -9.60
C ASN A 2 20.62 8.03 -10.21
N PRO A 3 20.37 6.73 -10.02
CA PRO A 3 19.17 6.08 -10.52
C PRO A 3 17.88 6.70 -10.00
N ILE A 4 17.89 7.27 -8.79
CA ILE A 4 16.77 8.08 -8.29
C ILE A 4 16.59 9.31 -9.19
N GLN A 5 17.65 10.02 -9.56
CA GLN A 5 17.59 11.16 -10.50
C GLN A 5 17.13 10.73 -11.89
N LEU A 6 17.56 9.57 -12.40
CA LEU A 6 17.09 9.04 -13.69
C LEU A 6 15.59 8.75 -13.67
N GLU A 7 15.07 8.25 -12.56
CA GLU A 7 13.64 7.95 -12.41
C GLU A 7 12.84 9.24 -12.19
N MET A 8 13.35 10.20 -11.42
CA MET A 8 12.77 11.56 -11.35
C MET A 8 12.69 12.22 -12.73
N LEU A 9 13.70 12.03 -13.60
CA LEU A 9 13.67 12.54 -14.98
C LEU A 9 12.62 11.83 -15.85
N LYS A 10 12.35 10.54 -15.62
CA LYS A 10 11.27 9.83 -16.33
C LYS A 10 9.91 10.34 -15.89
N ILE A 11 9.72 10.56 -14.58
CA ILE A 11 8.51 11.15 -14.03
C ILE A 11 8.31 12.57 -14.59
N ASP A 12 9.37 13.39 -14.59
CA ASP A 12 9.35 14.75 -15.15
C ASP A 12 8.89 14.74 -16.62
N ARG A 13 9.43 13.85 -17.45
CA ARG A 13 9.00 13.73 -18.86
C ARG A 13 7.53 13.39 -18.99
N GLN A 14 7.02 12.46 -18.19
CA GLN A 14 5.60 12.08 -18.21
C GLN A 14 4.73 13.25 -17.74
N TRP A 15 5.11 13.92 -16.65
CA TRP A 15 4.43 15.10 -16.13
C TRP A 15 4.36 16.22 -17.17
N GLN A 16 5.50 16.59 -17.74
CA GLN A 16 5.58 17.64 -18.76
C GLN A 16 4.79 17.29 -20.01
N GLN A 17 4.74 16.02 -20.40
CA GLN A 17 3.91 15.56 -21.51
C GLN A 17 2.42 15.78 -21.22
N VAL A 18 1.92 15.36 -20.05
CA VAL A 18 0.51 15.51 -19.68
C VAL A 18 0.12 16.98 -19.58
N VAL A 19 0.96 17.82 -18.97
CA VAL A 19 0.70 19.26 -18.87
C VAL A 19 0.70 19.92 -20.25
N ARG A 20 1.63 19.56 -21.15
CA ARG A 20 1.68 20.13 -22.51
C ARG A 20 0.46 19.76 -23.35
N GLN A 21 -0.08 18.55 -23.15
CA GLN A 21 -1.30 18.11 -23.82
C GLN A 21 -2.56 18.82 -23.28
N ASN A 22 -2.50 19.33 -22.05
CA ASN A 22 -3.63 19.95 -21.35
C ASN A 22 -3.30 21.36 -20.83
N PRO A 23 -2.97 22.32 -21.72
CA PRO A 23 -2.45 23.63 -21.31
C PRO A 23 -3.49 24.50 -20.60
N LEU A 24 -4.78 24.31 -20.89
CA LEU A 24 -5.88 25.05 -20.29
C LEU A 24 -6.41 24.44 -18.99
N GLU A 25 -6.02 23.20 -18.68
CA GLU A 25 -6.55 22.49 -17.52
C GLU A 25 -6.03 23.12 -16.23
N THR A 26 -6.89 23.32 -15.24
CA THR A 26 -6.51 23.96 -13.98
C THR A 26 -6.23 22.95 -12.87
N LEU A 27 -6.76 21.72 -12.98
CA LEU A 27 -6.62 20.67 -11.97
C LEU A 27 -5.97 19.42 -12.55
N PHE A 28 -4.90 18.96 -11.92
CA PHE A 28 -4.26 17.68 -12.22
C PHE A 28 -4.45 16.72 -11.05
N LEU A 29 -5.05 15.57 -11.35
CA LEU A 29 -5.34 14.50 -10.39
C LEU A 29 -4.31 13.40 -10.57
N CYS A 30 -3.30 13.38 -9.69
CA CYS A 30 -2.24 12.39 -9.70
C CYS A 30 -2.73 11.13 -8.98
N LEU A 31 -3.12 10.12 -9.75
CA LEU A 31 -3.76 8.90 -9.26
C LEU A 31 -2.75 7.74 -9.23
N GLY A 32 -2.76 6.98 -8.14
CA GLY A 32 -1.93 5.78 -8.04
C GLY A 32 -2.26 4.90 -6.84
N GLU A 33 -1.53 3.82 -6.67
CA GLU A 33 -1.46 3.09 -5.40
C GLU A 33 -0.61 3.85 -4.38
N ARG A 34 -0.58 3.40 -3.12
CA ARG A 34 0.14 4.09 -2.02
C ARG A 34 1.59 4.42 -2.39
N HIS A 35 2.30 3.48 -3.02
CA HIS A 35 3.69 3.68 -3.40
C HIS A 35 3.83 4.65 -4.60
N GLU A 36 2.89 4.67 -5.54
CA GLU A 36 2.88 5.63 -6.67
C GLU A 36 2.55 7.05 -6.21
N VAL A 37 1.61 7.20 -5.26
CA VAL A 37 1.29 8.48 -4.60
C VAL A 37 2.53 9.04 -3.90
N ASN A 38 3.28 8.19 -3.19
CA ASN A 38 4.56 8.60 -2.58
C ASN A 38 5.61 9.01 -3.64
N LEU A 39 5.61 8.39 -4.83
CA LEU A 39 6.51 8.79 -5.93
C LEU A 39 6.14 10.16 -6.50
N PHE A 40 4.86 10.48 -6.62
CA PHE A 40 4.41 11.84 -6.96
C PHE A 40 4.92 12.85 -5.95
N GLU A 41 4.73 12.56 -4.66
CA GLU A 41 5.19 13.43 -3.58
C GLU A 41 6.71 13.63 -3.61
N ALA A 42 7.47 12.55 -3.76
CA ALA A 42 8.93 12.60 -3.90
C ALA A 42 9.36 13.43 -5.12
N TYR A 43 8.66 13.28 -6.24
CA TYR A 43 8.89 14.06 -7.45
C TYR A 43 8.65 15.55 -7.22
N PHE A 44 7.52 15.95 -6.62
CA PHE A 44 7.26 17.37 -6.35
C PHE A 44 8.26 17.95 -5.36
N LYS A 45 8.67 17.22 -4.33
CA LYS A 45 9.76 17.63 -3.42
C LYS A 45 11.08 17.79 -4.16
N TYR A 46 11.41 16.88 -5.08
CA TYR A 46 12.61 16.99 -5.91
C TYR A 46 12.62 18.30 -6.72
N GLN A 47 11.47 18.78 -7.19
CA GLN A 47 11.36 20.06 -7.89
C GLN A 47 11.74 21.29 -7.04
N LEU A 48 11.71 21.16 -5.72
CA LEU A 48 12.10 22.24 -4.79
C LEU A 48 13.62 22.29 -4.55
N THR A 49 14.38 21.33 -5.07
CA THR A 49 15.85 21.25 -4.86
C THR A 49 16.60 22.00 -5.96
N GLU A 50 17.83 22.42 -5.65
CA GLU A 50 18.75 23.04 -6.63
C GLU A 50 19.13 22.10 -7.78
N GLU A 51 18.96 20.79 -7.60
CA GLU A 51 19.22 19.79 -8.65
C GLU A 51 18.13 19.75 -9.72
N SER A 52 16.95 20.30 -9.45
CA SER A 52 15.89 20.40 -10.45
C SER A 52 16.27 21.40 -11.54
N ARG A 53 15.97 21.03 -12.79
CA ARG A 53 16.16 21.89 -13.97
C ARG A 53 14.89 22.61 -14.41
N THR A 54 13.82 22.51 -13.61
CA THR A 54 12.56 23.16 -13.95
C THR A 54 12.67 24.68 -13.81
N ASN A 55 11.99 25.41 -14.69
CA ASN A 55 11.82 26.85 -14.54
C ASN A 55 10.47 27.20 -13.89
N ASP A 56 9.63 26.20 -13.65
CA ASP A 56 8.31 26.34 -13.02
C ASP A 56 8.45 26.43 -11.48
N MET A 57 7.40 26.92 -10.83
CA MET A 57 7.33 27.07 -9.39
C MET A 57 6.42 26.01 -8.79
N PHE A 58 6.85 25.40 -7.70
CA PHE A 58 6.09 24.36 -6.98
C PHE A 58 5.86 24.82 -5.54
N LEU A 59 4.63 24.68 -5.09
CA LEU A 59 4.19 24.95 -3.72
C LEU A 59 3.52 23.67 -3.21
N ILE A 60 3.98 23.14 -2.08
CA ILE A 60 3.48 21.86 -1.54
C ILE A 60 2.95 22.09 -0.13
N HIS A 61 1.72 21.69 0.13
CA HIS A 61 1.05 21.93 1.41
C HIS A 61 0.59 20.66 2.10
N TYR A 62 1.08 20.49 3.33
CA TYR A 62 0.72 19.42 4.28
C TYR A 62 -0.08 20.00 5.44
N GLN A 63 -1.20 20.63 5.14
CA GLN A 63 -2.08 21.24 6.15
C GLN A 63 -3.36 20.41 6.29
N ASP A 64 -3.87 20.28 7.51
CA ASP A 64 -5.16 19.65 7.75
C ASP A 64 -6.30 20.44 7.09
N PHE A 65 -7.22 19.71 6.45
CA PHE A 65 -8.45 20.29 5.94
C PHE A 65 -9.55 20.20 7.00
N ASN A 66 -9.70 21.29 7.76
CA ASN A 66 -10.70 21.40 8.83
C ASN A 66 -12.03 21.98 8.33
N SER A 67 -11.97 23.01 7.47
CA SER A 67 -13.15 23.70 6.97
C SER A 67 -12.87 24.38 5.65
N SER A 68 -13.84 24.33 4.74
CA SER A 68 -13.81 25.07 3.47
C SER A 68 -13.85 26.59 3.63
N LYS A 69 -14.08 27.12 4.85
CA LYS A 69 -14.16 28.57 5.11
C LYS A 69 -12.85 29.20 5.60
N THR A 70 -11.88 28.39 6.00
CA THR A 70 -10.63 28.87 6.61
C THR A 70 -9.37 28.24 6.01
N TYR A 71 -9.51 27.22 5.16
CA TYR A 71 -8.37 26.51 4.59
C TYR A 71 -7.54 27.41 3.67
N GLY A 72 -8.19 28.17 2.77
CA GLY A 72 -7.53 29.11 1.89
C GLY A 72 -6.82 30.24 2.64
N GLN A 73 -7.42 30.75 3.73
CA GLN A 73 -6.77 31.73 4.61
C GLN A 73 -5.47 31.19 5.22
N SER A 74 -5.50 29.93 5.68
CA SER A 74 -4.34 29.25 6.26
C SER A 74 -3.18 29.11 5.26
N LEU A 75 -3.49 28.75 4.00
CA LEU A 75 -2.50 28.69 2.92
C LEU A 75 -1.86 30.05 2.64
N VAL A 76 -2.68 31.09 2.50
CA VAL A 76 -2.18 32.45 2.22
C VAL A 76 -1.32 32.97 3.36
N LYS A 77 -1.68 32.67 4.60
CA LYS A 77 -0.89 33.04 5.78
C LYS A 77 0.50 32.39 5.73
N GLU A 78 0.58 31.08 5.48
CA GLU A 78 1.87 30.37 5.34
C GLU A 78 2.73 31.00 4.24
N TRP A 79 2.16 31.28 3.07
CA TRP A 79 2.90 31.91 1.98
C TRP A 79 3.41 33.29 2.33
N LYS A 80 2.58 34.09 3.01
CA LYS A 80 2.93 35.46 3.39
C LYS A 80 4.08 35.47 4.40
N GLU A 81 4.04 34.57 5.37
CA GLU A 81 5.13 34.41 6.35
C GLU A 81 6.47 34.09 5.66
N VAL A 82 6.48 33.14 4.72
CA VAL A 82 7.69 32.79 3.95
C VAL A 82 8.15 33.97 3.08
N PHE A 83 7.21 34.68 2.45
CA PHE A 83 7.52 35.84 1.62
C PHE A 83 8.16 36.97 2.44
N ASP A 84 7.62 37.27 3.62
CA ASP A 84 8.10 38.35 4.48
C ASP A 84 9.52 38.07 4.99
N LEU A 85 9.79 36.84 5.43
CA LEU A 85 11.15 36.41 5.80
C LEU A 85 12.12 36.60 4.63
N TRP A 86 11.72 36.23 3.41
CA TRP A 86 12.56 36.43 2.23
C TRP A 86 12.79 37.92 1.90
N GLN A 87 11.82 38.80 2.17
CA GLN A 87 11.98 40.25 1.96
C GLN A 87 12.89 40.89 3.00
N GLU A 88 12.84 40.45 4.25
CA GLU A 88 13.75 40.86 5.31
C GLU A 88 15.20 40.52 4.95
N ASP A 89 15.45 39.27 4.51
CA ASP A 89 16.78 38.80 4.11
C ASP A 89 17.33 39.50 2.86
N THR A 90 16.46 39.89 1.91
CA THR A 90 16.90 40.53 0.66
C THR A 90 16.87 42.05 0.69
N SER A 91 16.34 42.66 1.77
CA SER A 91 16.26 44.12 1.97
C SER A 91 15.59 44.91 0.82
N LYS A 92 14.69 44.27 0.07
CA LYS A 92 14.01 44.90 -1.09
C LYS A 92 12.80 45.74 -0.73
N GLY A 93 12.23 45.55 0.48
CA GLY A 93 11.11 46.35 0.98
C GLY A 93 9.80 46.20 0.18
N ILE A 94 9.64 45.12 -0.59
CA ILE A 94 8.42 44.88 -1.37
C ILE A 94 7.37 44.28 -0.45
N VAL A 95 6.20 44.92 -0.38
CA VAL A 95 5.07 44.41 0.41
C VAL A 95 4.12 43.62 -0.49
N TRP A 96 3.79 42.40 -0.08
CA TRP A 96 2.78 41.58 -0.75
C TRP A 96 1.43 41.70 -0.04
N GLU A 97 0.56 42.58 -0.52
CA GLU A 97 -0.77 42.76 0.06
C GLU A 97 -1.68 41.57 -0.28
N THR A 98 -1.92 40.70 0.70
CA THR A 98 -2.77 39.50 0.57
C THR A 98 -4.18 39.70 1.12
N GLU A 99 -4.41 40.75 1.90
CA GLU A 99 -5.73 41.09 2.44
C GLU A 99 -6.67 41.59 1.33
N LEU A 100 -7.95 41.19 1.41
CA LEU A 100 -8.96 41.57 0.42
C LEU A 100 -9.85 42.70 0.93
N THR A 101 -10.28 43.54 0.01
CA THR A 101 -11.40 44.47 0.21
C THR A 101 -12.73 43.69 0.24
N GLU A 102 -13.73 44.23 0.95
CA GLU A 102 -15.04 43.64 1.27
C GLU A 102 -15.84 43.01 0.09
N GLU A 103 -15.46 43.28 -1.16
CA GLU A 103 -16.19 42.90 -2.38
C GLU A 103 -16.09 41.42 -2.76
N ALA A 104 -15.22 40.64 -2.12
CA ALA A 104 -14.98 39.23 -2.44
C ALA A 104 -15.86 38.21 -1.69
N LYS A 105 -16.77 38.66 -0.81
CA LYS A 105 -17.62 37.84 0.08
C LYS A 105 -18.75 37.02 -0.59
N LYS A 106 -18.68 36.72 -1.90
CA LYS A 106 -19.78 36.05 -2.64
C LYS A 106 -19.60 34.54 -2.89
N GLN A 107 -18.49 33.93 -2.49
CA GLN A 107 -18.24 32.50 -2.71
C GLN A 107 -18.64 31.65 -1.48
N GLU A 108 -18.94 30.37 -1.70
CA GLU A 108 -19.35 29.43 -0.63
C GLU A 108 -18.17 29.07 0.28
N THR A 109 -16.96 29.05 -0.29
CA THR A 109 -15.71 28.72 0.37
C THR A 109 -14.70 29.87 0.28
N ASP A 110 -13.57 29.72 0.97
CA ASP A 110 -12.48 30.68 0.95
C ASP A 110 -11.42 30.38 -0.13
N ALA A 111 -11.70 29.46 -1.06
CA ALA A 111 -10.78 28.99 -2.10
C ALA A 111 -10.26 30.10 -3.02
N TYR A 112 -11.04 31.16 -3.21
CA TYR A 112 -10.63 32.31 -4.03
C TYR A 112 -9.45 33.10 -3.43
N LEU A 113 -9.25 33.05 -2.11
CA LEU A 113 -8.20 33.81 -1.42
C LEU A 113 -6.80 33.46 -1.94
N PRO A 114 -6.36 32.18 -1.90
CA PRO A 114 -5.04 31.85 -2.41
C PRO A 114 -4.90 32.05 -3.93
N VAL A 115 -5.98 31.98 -4.71
CA VAL A 115 -5.95 32.34 -6.14
C VAL A 115 -5.58 33.82 -6.33
N ILE A 116 -6.30 34.72 -5.65
CA ILE A 116 -6.06 36.17 -5.78
C ILE A 116 -4.67 36.53 -5.24
N ALA A 117 -4.26 35.92 -4.13
CA ALA A 117 -2.92 36.13 -3.56
C ALA A 117 -1.83 35.83 -4.60
N LEU A 118 -1.88 34.66 -5.27
CA LEU A 118 -0.91 34.28 -6.30
C LEU A 118 -0.95 35.20 -7.53
N ILE A 119 -2.13 35.66 -7.95
CA ILE A 119 -2.25 36.63 -9.05
C ILE A 119 -1.57 37.96 -8.69
N ARG A 120 -1.79 38.45 -7.47
CA ARG A 120 -1.11 39.65 -6.98
C ARG A 120 0.40 39.45 -6.93
N LEU A 121 0.87 38.28 -6.48
CA LEU A 121 2.29 37.94 -6.50
C LEU A 121 2.87 37.95 -7.93
N CYS A 122 2.14 37.41 -8.91
CA CYS A 122 2.54 37.45 -10.32
C CYS A 122 2.57 38.87 -10.90
N ASN A 123 1.76 39.79 -10.37
CA ASN A 123 1.81 41.19 -10.76
C ASN A 123 3.00 41.93 -10.15
N LEU A 124 3.37 41.61 -8.90
CA LEU A 124 4.58 42.13 -8.25
C LEU A 124 5.85 41.64 -8.96
N TYR A 125 5.84 40.42 -9.48
CA TYR A 125 6.98 39.81 -10.17
C TYR A 125 6.59 39.34 -11.58
N PRO A 126 6.66 40.22 -12.60
CA PRO A 126 6.18 39.91 -13.95
C PRO A 126 6.82 38.68 -14.61
N HIS A 127 8.06 38.33 -14.24
CA HIS A 127 8.72 37.13 -14.74
C HIS A 127 8.03 35.82 -14.30
N LEU A 128 7.28 35.84 -13.19
CA LEU A 128 6.45 34.71 -12.77
C LEU A 128 5.27 34.46 -13.71
N LYS A 129 4.82 35.46 -14.49
CA LYS A 129 3.75 35.28 -15.49
C LYS A 129 4.14 34.32 -16.63
N MET A 130 5.44 34.07 -16.80
CA MET A 130 5.97 33.15 -17.81
C MET A 130 6.25 31.75 -17.26
N LYS A 131 6.03 31.53 -15.96
CA LYS A 131 6.27 30.27 -15.27
C LYS A 131 4.94 29.63 -14.90
N LYS A 132 4.85 28.30 -14.94
CA LYS A 132 3.72 27.62 -14.31
C LYS A 132 3.93 27.59 -12.81
N ILE A 133 2.85 27.80 -12.06
CA ILE A 133 2.84 27.71 -10.59
C ILE A 133 1.96 26.54 -10.24
N TYR A 134 2.56 25.47 -9.74
CA TYR A 134 1.86 24.26 -9.30
C TYR A 134 1.66 24.29 -7.80
N VAL A 135 0.41 24.30 -7.37
CA VAL A 135 0.02 24.20 -5.96
C VAL A 135 -0.43 22.77 -5.70
N GLN A 136 0.40 21.99 -5.01
CA GLN A 136 0.05 20.64 -4.57
C GLN A 136 -0.62 20.70 -3.20
N LEU A 137 -1.85 20.18 -3.13
CA LEU A 137 -2.54 19.96 -1.87
C LEU A 137 -2.36 18.50 -1.45
N ALA A 138 -1.77 18.29 -0.28
CA ALA A 138 -1.63 16.99 0.36
C ALA A 138 -2.12 17.04 1.82
N PRO A 139 -3.44 17.21 2.07
CA PRO A 139 -3.95 17.31 3.42
C PRO A 139 -3.66 16.05 4.24
N THR A 140 -3.12 16.23 5.45
CA THR A 140 -2.78 15.13 6.36
C THR A 140 -4.01 14.52 7.01
N VAL A 141 -5.01 15.36 7.32
CA VAL A 141 -6.33 14.97 7.81
C VAL A 141 -7.40 15.73 7.02
N ILE A 142 -8.50 15.06 6.69
CA ILE A 142 -9.67 15.67 6.03
C ILE A 142 -10.90 15.46 6.91
N ASN A 143 -11.33 16.51 7.60
CA ASN A 143 -12.49 16.46 8.50
C ASN A 143 -13.82 16.74 7.76
N ASP A 144 -13.77 17.37 6.59
CA ASP A 144 -14.93 17.70 5.76
C ASP A 144 -14.66 17.40 4.27
N VAL A 145 -14.89 16.14 3.87
CA VAL A 145 -14.70 15.68 2.49
C VAL A 145 -15.60 16.42 1.48
N PRO A 146 -16.93 16.61 1.73
CA PRO A 146 -17.76 17.44 0.87
C PRO A 146 -17.24 18.87 0.73
N GLY A 147 -16.84 19.51 1.83
CA GLY A 147 -16.29 20.86 1.82
C GLY A 147 -15.01 20.98 1.01
N LEU A 148 -14.10 20.00 1.11
CA LEU A 148 -12.88 19.96 0.29
C LEU A 148 -13.21 19.82 -1.20
N SER A 149 -14.18 18.96 -1.54
CA SER A 149 -14.63 18.83 -2.92
C SER A 149 -15.22 20.15 -3.46
N THR A 150 -16.01 20.87 -2.68
CA THR A 150 -16.53 22.19 -3.08
C THR A 150 -15.38 23.19 -3.24
N TRP A 151 -14.47 23.24 -2.28
CA TRP A 151 -13.33 24.14 -2.26
C TRP A 151 -12.45 23.97 -3.51
N VAL A 152 -12.10 22.73 -3.87
CA VAL A 152 -11.28 22.43 -5.07
C VAL A 152 -11.99 22.87 -6.36
N ASN A 153 -13.30 22.64 -6.47
CA ASN A 153 -14.06 23.08 -7.64
C ASN A 153 -14.13 24.63 -7.72
N GLU A 154 -14.34 25.32 -6.59
CA GLU A 154 -14.37 26.78 -6.54
C GLU A 154 -13.01 27.40 -6.87
N TRP A 155 -11.91 26.84 -6.33
CA TRP A 155 -10.54 27.23 -6.71
C TRP A 155 -10.37 27.25 -8.23
N CYS A 156 -10.75 26.14 -8.87
CA CYS A 156 -10.58 25.98 -10.30
C CYS A 156 -11.45 26.94 -11.10
N LYS A 157 -12.68 27.17 -10.65
CA LYS A 157 -13.59 28.16 -11.24
C LYS A 157 -13.01 29.57 -11.14
N CYS A 158 -12.46 29.95 -10.00
CA CYS A 158 -11.82 31.27 -9.82
C CYS A 158 -10.66 31.47 -10.79
N ILE A 159 -9.81 30.47 -11.01
CA ILE A 159 -8.70 30.53 -11.99
C ILE A 159 -9.22 30.71 -13.43
N GLN A 160 -10.32 30.05 -13.78
CA GLN A 160 -10.95 30.19 -15.09
C GLN A 160 -11.57 31.58 -15.28
N GLU A 161 -12.24 32.13 -14.27
CA GLU A 161 -12.88 33.46 -14.29
C GLU A 161 -11.85 34.58 -14.52
N VAL A 162 -10.70 34.49 -13.85
CA VAL A 162 -9.56 35.42 -14.04
C VAL A 162 -8.72 35.10 -15.29
N LYS A 163 -9.09 34.07 -16.05
CA LYS A 163 -8.44 33.62 -17.30
C LYS A 163 -6.94 33.36 -17.15
N ASN A 164 -6.51 32.86 -15.98
CA ASN A 164 -5.11 32.52 -15.75
C ASN A 164 -4.85 31.07 -16.16
N THR A 165 -3.85 30.85 -17.02
CA THR A 165 -3.46 29.51 -17.49
C THR A 165 -2.19 28.97 -16.84
N GLN A 166 -1.53 29.75 -16.01
CA GLN A 166 -0.23 29.43 -15.42
C GLN A 166 -0.33 28.80 -14.04
N ILE A 167 -1.32 29.20 -13.24
CA ILE A 167 -1.54 28.65 -11.90
C ILE A 167 -2.37 27.36 -12.03
N LYS A 168 -1.82 26.26 -11.52
CA LYS A 168 -2.37 24.92 -11.60
C LYS A 168 -2.51 24.33 -10.19
N LEU A 169 -3.60 23.63 -9.95
CA LEU A 169 -3.81 22.84 -8.73
C LEU A 169 -3.44 21.38 -9.00
N VAL A 170 -2.77 20.77 -8.04
CA VAL A 170 -2.40 19.35 -8.08
C VAL A 170 -2.94 18.66 -6.84
N TYR A 171 -3.60 17.52 -7.03
CA TYR A 171 -4.09 16.70 -5.93
C TYR A 171 -3.69 15.24 -6.18
N THR A 172 -3.19 14.58 -5.14
CA THR A 172 -2.75 13.17 -5.19
C THR A 172 -3.74 12.28 -4.42
N GLU A 173 -4.23 11.20 -5.02
CA GLU A 173 -5.12 10.25 -4.33
C GLU A 173 -5.04 8.82 -4.87
N HIS A 174 -5.68 7.88 -4.16
CA HIS A 174 -5.73 6.49 -4.58
C HIS A 174 -6.62 6.32 -5.82
N HIS A 175 -6.16 5.56 -6.81
CA HIS A 175 -6.90 5.39 -8.07
C HIS A 175 -8.25 4.65 -7.93
N LEU A 176 -8.35 3.67 -7.01
CA LEU A 176 -9.61 2.96 -6.72
C LEU A 176 -10.43 3.56 -5.57
N HIS A 177 -9.76 4.14 -4.57
CA HIS A 177 -10.37 4.54 -3.30
C HIS A 177 -10.34 6.06 -3.21
N ARG A 178 -11.04 6.71 -4.15
CA ARG A 178 -11.03 8.16 -4.29
C ARG A 178 -11.77 8.84 -3.15
N THR A 179 -11.13 9.85 -2.57
CA THR A 179 -11.72 10.70 -1.53
C THR A 179 -12.63 11.73 -2.17
N LEU A 180 -12.21 12.33 -3.29
CA LEU A 180 -12.95 13.42 -3.96
C LEU A 180 -13.75 12.91 -5.16
N LYS A 181 -14.76 12.08 -4.91
CA LYS A 181 -15.60 11.47 -5.97
C LYS A 181 -16.48 12.45 -6.76
N LYS A 182 -16.66 13.69 -6.27
CA LYS A 182 -17.58 14.70 -6.83
C LYS A 182 -16.87 15.86 -7.53
N LEU A 183 -15.63 15.67 -7.97
CA LEU A 183 -14.94 16.68 -8.75
C LEU A 183 -15.58 16.82 -10.14
N LYS A 184 -15.83 18.06 -10.56
CA LYS A 184 -16.53 18.37 -11.83
C LYS A 184 -15.58 18.47 -13.03
N GLN A 185 -14.28 18.56 -12.77
CA GLN A 185 -13.23 18.79 -13.75
C GLN A 185 -11.90 18.22 -13.25
N GLY A 186 -10.88 18.27 -14.11
CA GLY A 186 -9.52 17.82 -13.83
C GLY A 186 -9.04 16.75 -14.79
N ILE A 187 -7.74 16.76 -15.06
CA ILE A 187 -7.06 15.73 -15.85
C ILE A 187 -6.44 14.71 -14.92
N GLU A 188 -6.82 13.45 -15.13
CA GLU A 188 -6.24 12.31 -14.41
C GLU A 188 -4.88 11.96 -15.00
N PHE A 189 -3.90 11.78 -14.11
CA PHE A 189 -2.55 11.41 -14.46
C PHE A 189 -2.12 10.21 -13.61
N ARG A 190 -1.68 9.14 -14.29
CA ARG A 190 -1.08 7.96 -13.67
C ARG A 190 0.36 7.81 -14.14
N LEU A 191 1.22 7.43 -13.22
CA LEU A 191 2.61 7.10 -13.54
C LEU A 191 2.66 5.77 -14.26
N ASN A 192 3.42 5.71 -15.34
CA ASN A 192 3.86 4.45 -15.92
C ASN A 192 5.30 4.21 -15.48
N ILE A 193 5.46 3.49 -14.36
CA ILE A 193 6.78 3.16 -13.78
C ILE A 193 6.81 1.68 -13.45
N ASN A 194 7.91 1.02 -13.82
CA ASN A 194 8.22 -0.31 -13.31
C ASN A 194 8.87 -0.17 -11.93
N ILE A 195 8.04 -0.22 -10.88
CA ILE A 195 8.47 -0.07 -9.48
C ILE A 195 9.52 -1.11 -9.10
N THR A 196 9.41 -2.33 -9.63
CA THR A 196 10.40 -3.37 -9.39
C THR A 196 11.78 -2.96 -9.90
N GLN A 197 11.83 -2.40 -11.11
CA GLN A 197 13.09 -1.90 -11.69
C GLN A 197 13.62 -0.68 -10.95
N LEU A 198 12.75 0.22 -10.49
CA LEU A 198 13.10 1.36 -9.64
C LEU A 198 13.74 0.88 -8.32
N MET A 199 13.14 -0.09 -7.63
CA MET A 199 13.67 -0.63 -6.38
C MET A 199 15.00 -1.35 -6.59
N GLN A 200 15.14 -2.13 -7.68
CA GLN A 200 16.41 -2.78 -8.04
C GLN A 200 17.53 -1.75 -8.28
N ASN A 201 17.22 -0.70 -9.04
CA ASN A 201 18.19 0.36 -9.37
C ASN A 201 18.58 1.19 -8.14
N THR A 202 17.63 1.45 -7.25
CA THR A 202 17.86 2.18 -6.00
C THR A 202 18.74 1.37 -5.05
N ALA A 203 18.42 0.08 -4.86
CA ALA A 203 19.23 -0.84 -4.06
C ALA A 203 20.66 -0.99 -4.62
N ALA A 204 20.80 -1.15 -5.94
CA ALA A 204 22.11 -1.23 -6.58
C ALA A 204 22.95 0.06 -6.44
N HIS A 205 22.31 1.22 -6.22
CA HIS A 205 23.01 2.50 -6.08
C HIS A 205 23.38 2.84 -4.64
N SER A 206 22.51 2.57 -3.66
CA SER A 206 22.82 2.71 -2.24
C SER A 206 24.05 1.88 -1.84
N ASN A 207 24.26 0.75 -2.50
CA ASN A 207 25.37 -0.17 -2.25
C ASN A 207 26.74 0.33 -2.75
N ARG A 208 26.81 1.35 -3.62
CA ARG A 208 28.12 1.95 -3.98
C ARG A 208 28.77 2.69 -2.81
N THR A 209 28.01 3.02 -1.78
CA THR A 209 28.47 3.86 -0.67
C THR A 209 28.61 3.13 0.66
N LYS A 210 28.02 1.94 0.84
CA LYS A 210 28.18 1.12 2.04
C LYS A 210 28.13 -0.38 1.70
N ASN A 211 29.22 -1.10 1.94
CA ASN A 211 29.25 -2.56 2.03
C ASN A 211 28.50 -2.98 3.30
N ASP A 212 27.18 -2.85 3.33
CA ASP A 212 26.35 -3.32 4.44
C ASP A 212 25.80 -4.71 4.11
N PRO A 213 26.29 -5.78 4.75
CA PRO A 213 25.94 -7.15 4.38
C PRO A 213 24.45 -7.50 4.55
N GLU A 214 23.70 -6.75 5.37
CA GLU A 214 22.24 -6.89 5.52
C GLU A 214 21.51 -6.39 4.26
N THR A 215 22.02 -5.33 3.64
CA THR A 215 21.45 -4.76 2.39
C THR A 215 21.65 -5.69 1.20
N ASP A 216 22.75 -6.46 1.16
CA ASP A 216 23.00 -7.46 0.12
C ASP A 216 22.00 -8.63 0.19
N PHE A 217 21.67 -9.11 1.39
CA PHE A 217 20.63 -10.13 1.58
C PHE A 217 19.26 -9.61 1.13
N GLN A 218 18.87 -8.41 1.59
CA GLN A 218 17.59 -7.80 1.23
C GLN A 218 17.47 -7.62 -0.29
N GLN A 219 18.55 -7.24 -0.97
CA GLN A 219 18.58 -7.15 -2.43
C GLN A 219 18.35 -8.51 -3.09
N GLN A 220 19.03 -9.58 -2.64
CA GLN A 220 18.80 -10.91 -3.21
C GLN A 220 17.35 -11.37 -2.99
N ILE A 221 16.76 -11.11 -1.82
CA ILE A 221 15.34 -11.44 -1.57
C ILE A 221 14.41 -10.69 -2.51
N LEU A 222 14.64 -9.40 -2.76
CA LEU A 222 13.85 -8.61 -3.70
C LEU A 222 13.96 -9.13 -5.14
N ILE A 223 15.18 -9.42 -5.60
CA ILE A 223 15.42 -9.98 -6.95
C ILE A 223 14.72 -11.34 -7.08
N ALA A 224 14.84 -12.20 -6.07
CA ALA A 224 14.19 -13.50 -6.05
C ALA A 224 12.66 -13.36 -6.10
N SER A 225 12.08 -12.48 -5.27
CA SER A 225 10.64 -12.22 -5.27
C SER A 225 10.14 -11.80 -6.64
N ASN A 226 10.88 -10.93 -7.34
CA ASN A 226 10.50 -10.52 -8.70
C ASN A 226 10.52 -11.70 -9.68
N TYR A 227 11.58 -12.51 -9.65
CA TYR A 227 11.64 -13.70 -10.49
C TYR A 227 10.50 -14.67 -10.19
N LEU A 228 10.08 -14.81 -8.94
CA LEU A 228 8.93 -15.64 -8.57
C LEU A 228 7.62 -15.07 -9.13
N THR A 229 7.38 -13.77 -9.03
CA THR A 229 6.20 -13.11 -9.60
C THR A 229 6.15 -13.26 -11.13
N GLU A 230 7.30 -13.24 -11.80
CA GLU A 230 7.42 -13.45 -13.24
C GLU A 230 7.42 -14.94 -13.66
N GLY A 231 7.26 -15.89 -12.71
CA GLY A 231 7.31 -17.33 -12.97
C GLY A 231 8.70 -17.88 -13.34
N LYS A 232 9.75 -17.06 -13.21
CA LYS A 232 11.17 -17.37 -13.48
C LYS A 232 11.81 -18.12 -12.31
N HIS A 233 11.25 -19.29 -11.98
CA HIS A 233 11.62 -20.06 -10.79
C HIS A 233 13.09 -20.50 -10.74
N GLU A 234 13.73 -20.81 -11.86
CA GLU A 234 15.13 -21.23 -11.89
C GLU A 234 16.07 -20.07 -11.55
N GLN A 235 15.81 -18.88 -12.10
CA GLN A 235 16.56 -17.67 -11.75
C GLN A 235 16.33 -17.28 -10.29
N ALA A 236 15.09 -17.40 -9.79
CA ALA A 236 14.78 -17.18 -8.38
C ALA A 236 15.59 -18.12 -7.48
N ASN A 237 15.67 -19.40 -7.81
CA ASN A 237 16.40 -20.39 -7.00
C ASN A 237 17.88 -20.04 -6.88
N ALA A 238 18.55 -19.71 -7.99
CA ALA A 238 19.97 -19.33 -7.98
C ALA A 238 20.25 -18.04 -7.18
N VAL A 239 19.29 -17.12 -7.11
CA VAL A 239 19.37 -15.92 -6.29
C VAL A 239 19.15 -16.25 -4.81
N LEU A 240 18.17 -17.11 -4.50
CA LEU A 240 17.86 -17.53 -3.13
C LEU A 240 18.98 -18.35 -2.51
N GLU A 241 19.64 -19.23 -3.26
CA GLU A 241 20.82 -19.96 -2.80
C GLU A 241 21.96 -19.01 -2.41
N ARG A 242 22.16 -17.94 -3.18
CA ARG A 242 23.11 -16.87 -2.84
C ARG A 242 22.68 -16.10 -1.60
N ALA A 243 21.40 -15.76 -1.48
CA ALA A 243 20.85 -15.10 -0.28
C ALA A 243 21.10 -15.93 0.99
N ILE A 244 20.88 -17.25 0.91
CA ILE A 244 21.13 -18.19 2.01
C ILE A 244 22.62 -18.18 2.40
N GLN A 245 23.53 -18.26 1.42
CA GLN A 245 24.98 -18.23 1.67
C GLN A 245 25.42 -16.92 2.35
N ILE A 246 24.88 -15.78 1.90
CA ILE A 246 25.14 -14.46 2.47
C ILE A 246 24.66 -14.40 3.93
N ALA A 247 23.40 -14.77 4.18
CA ALA A 247 22.80 -14.76 5.51
C ALA A 247 23.50 -15.73 6.48
N MET A 248 23.92 -16.92 6.01
CA MET A 248 24.66 -17.89 6.83
C MET A 248 26.03 -17.34 7.26
N LYS A 249 26.78 -16.71 6.34
CA LYS A 249 28.09 -16.11 6.68
C LYS A 249 28.00 -15.01 7.72
N GLN A 250 26.83 -14.38 7.85
CA GLN A 250 26.58 -13.27 8.77
C GLN A 250 25.92 -13.71 10.08
N GLY A 251 25.57 -14.98 10.23
CA GLY A 251 24.84 -15.46 11.41
C GLY A 251 23.39 -14.96 11.48
N LEU A 252 22.80 -14.53 10.36
CA LEU A 252 21.42 -14.06 10.31
C LEU A 252 20.44 -15.25 10.21
N HIS A 253 20.18 -15.92 11.32
CA HIS A 253 19.39 -17.16 11.35
C HIS A 253 17.96 -17.00 10.78
N GLU A 254 17.26 -15.92 11.11
CA GLU A 254 15.90 -15.67 10.59
C GLU A 254 15.87 -15.41 9.07
N ALA A 255 16.91 -14.73 8.57
CA ALA A 255 17.09 -14.46 7.14
C ALA A 255 17.35 -15.75 6.35
N VAL A 256 18.21 -16.64 6.89
CA VAL A 256 18.44 -17.98 6.32
C VAL A 256 17.14 -18.76 6.21
N VAL A 257 16.35 -18.77 7.27
CA VAL A 257 15.06 -19.48 7.32
C VAL A 257 14.09 -18.93 6.28
N THR A 258 13.91 -17.62 6.22
CA THR A 258 13.01 -16.96 5.25
C THR A 258 13.40 -17.31 3.81
N ALA A 259 14.69 -17.19 3.47
CA ALA A 259 15.18 -17.52 2.14
C ALA A 259 14.98 -19.01 1.79
N ARG A 260 15.15 -19.91 2.76
CA ARG A 260 14.89 -21.35 2.57
C ARG A 260 13.41 -21.66 2.33
N ILE A 261 12.49 -21.00 3.02
CA ILE A 261 11.05 -21.16 2.76
C ILE A 261 10.72 -20.75 1.33
N MET A 262 11.19 -19.57 0.90
CA MET A 262 10.96 -19.09 -0.48
C MET A 262 11.54 -20.05 -1.52
N LEU A 263 12.74 -20.58 -1.27
CA LEU A 263 13.39 -21.56 -2.15
C LEU A 263 12.58 -22.87 -2.21
N ALA A 264 12.13 -23.36 -1.05
CA ALA A 264 11.32 -24.58 -0.97
C ALA A 264 10.01 -24.45 -1.75
N GLN A 265 9.32 -23.31 -1.62
CA GLN A 265 8.09 -23.01 -2.35
C GLN A 265 8.33 -22.95 -3.86
N SER A 266 9.39 -22.27 -4.30
CA SER A 266 9.76 -22.20 -5.72
C SER A 266 10.08 -23.59 -6.31
N LEU A 267 10.84 -24.41 -5.58
CA LEU A 267 11.15 -25.79 -5.96
C LEU A 267 9.89 -26.66 -6.02
N ALA A 268 8.95 -26.48 -5.10
CA ALA A 268 7.70 -27.23 -5.07
C ALA A 268 6.84 -26.96 -6.32
N VAL A 269 6.74 -25.70 -6.76
CA VAL A 269 6.02 -25.32 -7.99
C VAL A 269 6.61 -26.02 -9.22
N LYS A 270 7.94 -26.14 -9.28
CA LYS A 270 8.64 -26.85 -10.38
C LYS A 270 8.68 -28.37 -10.19
N LYS A 271 7.93 -28.92 -9.24
CA LYS A 271 7.83 -30.36 -8.93
C LYS A 271 9.15 -30.99 -8.45
N HIS A 272 10.09 -30.18 -7.95
CA HIS A 272 11.35 -30.66 -7.36
C HIS A 272 11.15 -31.05 -5.88
N LYS A 273 10.30 -32.06 -5.66
CA LYS A 273 9.73 -32.41 -4.35
C LYS A 273 10.78 -32.71 -3.27
N SER A 274 11.79 -33.51 -3.61
CA SER A 274 12.86 -33.89 -2.66
C SER A 274 13.67 -32.69 -2.19
N ALA A 275 14.02 -31.79 -3.13
CA ALA A 275 14.78 -30.58 -2.82
C ALA A 275 13.95 -29.59 -1.98
N ALA A 276 12.66 -29.42 -2.31
CA ALA A 276 11.75 -28.60 -1.50
C ALA A 276 11.62 -29.12 -0.07
N HIS A 277 11.46 -30.44 0.09
CA HIS A 277 11.39 -31.10 1.40
C HIS A 277 12.64 -30.89 2.24
N GLU A 278 13.82 -31.00 1.62
CA GLU A 278 15.10 -30.76 2.26
C GLU A 278 15.22 -29.30 2.76
N GLN A 279 14.84 -28.32 1.92
CA GLN A 279 14.87 -26.92 2.32
C GLN A 279 13.94 -26.60 3.49
N TYR A 280 12.74 -27.19 3.54
CA TYR A 280 11.85 -27.05 4.70
C TYR A 280 12.45 -27.65 5.97
N LYS A 281 13.06 -28.84 5.89
CA LYS A 281 13.72 -29.46 7.06
C LYS A 281 14.86 -28.59 7.59
N LEU A 282 15.70 -28.06 6.70
CA LEU A 282 16.78 -27.16 7.07
C LEU A 282 16.26 -25.85 7.70
N ALA A 283 15.15 -25.31 7.19
CA ALA A 283 14.50 -24.13 7.76
C ALA A 283 13.98 -24.40 9.19
N ILE A 284 13.30 -25.54 9.41
CA ILE A 284 12.80 -25.93 10.73
C ILE A 284 13.94 -26.08 11.74
N GLN A 285 15.04 -26.73 11.34
CA GLN A 285 16.22 -26.89 12.19
C GLN A 285 16.86 -25.55 12.61
N THR A 286 16.70 -24.50 11.80
CA THR A 286 17.35 -23.20 12.01
C THR A 286 16.48 -22.22 12.83
N ALA A 287 15.15 -22.30 12.75
CA ALA A 287 14.24 -21.26 13.25
C ALA A 287 14.03 -21.19 14.77
N GLY A 288 14.58 -22.17 15.51
CA GLY A 288 14.32 -22.33 16.94
C GLY A 288 12.88 -22.75 17.26
N GLU A 289 12.65 -23.20 18.50
CA GLU A 289 11.31 -23.53 18.98
C GLU A 289 10.63 -22.30 19.59
N ALA A 290 9.32 -22.15 19.37
CA ALA A 290 8.47 -21.09 19.94
C ALA A 290 8.60 -19.65 19.37
N THR A 291 8.98 -19.46 18.10
CA THR A 291 8.97 -18.15 17.42
C THR A 291 7.83 -18.01 16.40
N LEU A 292 7.48 -16.77 16.03
CA LEU A 292 6.55 -16.49 14.93
C LEU A 292 7.00 -17.18 13.63
N LEU A 293 8.30 -17.09 13.35
CA LEU A 293 8.92 -17.71 12.20
C LEU A 293 8.82 -19.24 12.27
N GLY A 294 9.03 -19.83 13.45
CA GLY A 294 8.81 -21.25 13.72
C GLY A 294 7.38 -21.70 13.38
N ALA A 295 6.36 -20.94 13.82
CA ALA A 295 4.96 -21.23 13.47
C ALA A 295 4.72 -21.17 11.95
N HIS A 296 5.25 -20.14 11.29
CA HIS A 296 5.08 -19.93 9.86
C HIS A 296 5.71 -21.05 9.00
N ILE A 297 6.89 -21.55 9.38
CA ILE A 297 7.53 -22.66 8.64
C ILE A 297 6.74 -23.94 8.79
N HIS A 298 6.26 -24.25 10.00
CA HIS A 298 5.45 -25.45 10.23
C HIS A 298 4.15 -25.40 9.42
N MET A 299 3.48 -24.25 9.38
CA MET A 299 2.33 -24.01 8.50
C MET A 299 2.70 -24.20 7.02
N SER A 300 3.78 -23.55 6.55
CA SER A 300 4.22 -23.63 5.15
C SER A 300 4.58 -25.06 4.72
N TYR A 301 5.24 -25.80 5.61
CA TYR A 301 5.62 -27.19 5.34
C TYR A 301 4.42 -28.13 5.38
N GLY A 302 3.47 -27.94 6.30
CA GLY A 302 2.20 -28.66 6.30
C GLY A 302 1.45 -28.48 4.97
N SER A 303 1.36 -27.25 4.47
CA SER A 303 0.77 -26.94 3.16
C SER A 303 1.51 -27.60 2.00
N PHE A 304 2.84 -27.66 2.05
CA PHE A 304 3.63 -28.41 1.07
C PHE A 304 3.30 -29.91 1.10
N LEU A 305 3.26 -30.54 2.28
CA LEU A 305 3.00 -31.97 2.43
C LEU A 305 1.62 -32.40 1.94
N LEU A 306 0.61 -31.52 2.03
CA LEU A 306 -0.71 -31.74 1.44
C LEU A 306 -0.66 -32.03 -0.06
N GLY A 307 0.24 -31.37 -0.78
CA GLY A 307 0.44 -31.59 -2.21
C GLY A 307 1.25 -32.84 -2.54
N GLN A 308 1.82 -33.57 -1.56
CA GLN A 308 2.85 -34.58 -1.79
C GLN A 308 2.61 -35.96 -1.19
N THR A 309 2.57 -36.09 0.15
CA THR A 309 2.84 -37.37 0.84
C THR A 309 1.76 -37.82 1.82
N GLY A 310 0.75 -36.99 2.10
CA GLY A 310 -0.46 -37.43 2.81
C GLY A 310 -1.05 -36.41 3.78
N LYS A 311 -2.34 -36.59 4.09
CA LYS A 311 -3.11 -35.70 4.97
C LYS A 311 -2.60 -35.73 6.42
N ASP A 312 -2.15 -36.89 6.91
CA ASP A 312 -1.83 -37.09 8.33
C ASP A 312 -0.54 -36.36 8.75
N GLU A 313 0.52 -36.41 7.91
CA GLU A 313 1.75 -35.66 8.18
C GLU A 313 1.49 -34.15 8.15
N ALA A 314 0.71 -33.67 7.18
CA ALA A 314 0.35 -32.26 7.10
C ALA A 314 -0.41 -31.79 8.35
N ILE A 315 -1.36 -32.59 8.84
CA ILE A 315 -2.08 -32.31 10.10
C ILE A 315 -1.10 -32.17 11.26
N ALA A 316 -0.14 -33.08 11.41
CA ALA A 316 0.84 -33.01 12.49
C ALA A 316 1.68 -31.72 12.47
N TYR A 317 2.02 -31.21 11.28
CA TYR A 317 2.72 -29.92 11.15
C TYR A 317 1.82 -28.71 11.42
N PHE A 318 0.54 -28.76 11.01
CA PHE A 318 -0.42 -27.72 11.38
C PHE A 318 -0.69 -27.69 12.89
N GLU A 319 -0.78 -28.84 13.56
CA GLU A 319 -0.94 -28.91 15.02
C GLU A 319 0.25 -28.29 15.75
N LYS A 320 1.48 -28.53 15.27
CA LYS A 320 2.68 -27.85 15.79
C LYS A 320 2.61 -26.34 15.59
N ALA A 321 2.19 -25.89 14.41
CA ALA A 321 2.02 -24.46 14.12
C ALA A 321 0.99 -23.81 15.05
N ILE A 322 -0.16 -24.47 15.30
CA ILE A 322 -1.19 -24.01 16.23
C ILE A 322 -0.62 -23.88 17.63
N LYS A 323 0.07 -24.92 18.14
CA LYS A 323 0.63 -24.91 19.49
C LYS A 323 1.62 -23.76 19.69
N ILE A 324 2.49 -23.51 18.70
CA ILE A 324 3.43 -22.39 18.74
C ILE A 324 2.67 -21.06 18.70
N ALA A 325 1.74 -20.92 17.76
CA ALA A 325 0.97 -19.69 17.55
C ALA A 325 0.15 -19.30 18.78
N GLU A 326 -0.51 -20.26 19.43
CA GLU A 326 -1.23 -20.04 20.70
C GLU A 326 -0.28 -19.61 21.82
N GLY A 327 0.91 -20.23 21.90
CA GLY A 327 1.93 -19.89 22.89
C GLY A 327 2.46 -18.45 22.77
N ILE A 328 2.52 -17.90 21.56
CA ILE A 328 2.98 -16.53 21.29
C ILE A 328 1.84 -15.51 21.11
N GLY A 329 0.58 -15.93 21.28
CA GLY A 329 -0.58 -15.06 21.09
C GLY A 329 -0.86 -14.65 19.63
N ASN A 330 -0.41 -15.43 18.65
CA ASN A 330 -0.73 -15.21 17.24
C ASN A 330 -1.99 -15.97 16.83
N ASP A 331 -3.14 -15.36 17.11
CA ASP A 331 -4.46 -15.94 16.79
C ASP A 331 -4.66 -16.19 15.29
N PHE A 332 -4.01 -15.41 14.40
CA PHE A 332 -4.19 -15.54 12.95
C PHE A 332 -3.65 -16.88 12.43
N ILE A 333 -2.40 -17.23 12.75
CA ILE A 333 -1.81 -18.51 12.33
C ILE A 333 -2.53 -19.69 12.97
N ALA A 334 -2.87 -19.58 14.26
CA ALA A 334 -3.62 -20.61 14.97
C ALA A 334 -4.97 -20.87 14.30
N MET A 335 -5.69 -19.81 13.92
CA MET A 335 -6.97 -19.90 13.24
C MET A 335 -6.85 -20.54 11.84
N GLU A 336 -5.90 -20.08 11.02
CA GLU A 336 -5.70 -20.60 9.66
C GLU A 336 -5.32 -22.08 9.66
N CYS A 337 -4.38 -22.49 10.53
CA CYS A 337 -4.01 -23.90 10.66
C CYS A 337 -5.20 -24.75 11.17
N THR A 338 -5.99 -24.23 12.10
CA THR A 338 -7.20 -24.90 12.62
C THR A 338 -8.22 -25.12 11.50
N ARG A 339 -8.44 -24.11 10.65
CA ARG A 339 -9.32 -24.22 9.48
C ARG A 339 -8.82 -25.29 8.49
N LEU A 340 -7.52 -25.29 8.18
CA LEU A 340 -6.92 -26.26 7.27
C LEU A 340 -7.10 -27.69 7.79
N ILE A 341 -6.87 -27.95 9.07
CA ILE A 341 -7.15 -29.27 9.68
C ILE A 341 -8.64 -29.62 9.58
N GLY A 342 -9.54 -28.65 9.76
CA GLY A 342 -10.98 -28.83 9.57
C GLY A 342 -11.33 -29.33 8.16
N GLN A 343 -10.77 -28.70 7.13
CA GLN A 343 -10.95 -29.12 5.73
C GLN A 343 -10.39 -30.53 5.48
N LEU A 344 -9.23 -30.85 6.04
CA LEU A 344 -8.60 -32.17 5.88
C LEU A 344 -9.37 -33.27 6.60
N SER A 345 -10.06 -32.91 7.68
CA SER A 345 -10.91 -33.80 8.47
C SER A 345 -12.27 -34.08 7.79
N GLU A 346 -12.59 -33.41 6.68
CA GLU A 346 -13.79 -33.72 5.90
C GLU A 346 -13.62 -35.07 5.18
N ASN A 347 -14.36 -36.08 5.64
CA ASN A 347 -14.50 -37.36 4.97
C ASN A 347 -16.00 -37.76 4.93
N LYS A 348 -16.38 -38.57 3.93
CA LYS A 348 -17.78 -38.93 3.65
C LYS A 348 -18.45 -39.84 4.69
N LEU A 349 -17.72 -40.47 5.61
CA LEU A 349 -18.22 -41.55 6.47
C LEU A 349 -18.27 -41.19 7.97
N THR A 350 -17.33 -40.38 8.46
CA THR A 350 -17.13 -40.04 9.89
C THR A 350 -16.63 -38.60 10.13
N GLY A 351 -16.20 -37.90 9.08
CA GLY A 351 -15.42 -36.67 9.16
C GLY A 351 -16.22 -35.39 9.40
N SER A 352 -17.55 -35.43 9.24
CA SER A 352 -18.38 -34.24 9.42
C SER A 352 -18.29 -33.68 10.84
N GLY A 353 -18.35 -34.52 11.87
CA GLY A 353 -18.29 -34.07 13.27
C GLY A 353 -16.92 -33.50 13.67
N LYS A 354 -15.82 -34.18 13.30
CA LYS A 354 -14.46 -33.70 13.58
C LYS A 354 -14.15 -32.40 12.86
N ALA A 355 -14.49 -32.30 11.57
CA ALA A 355 -14.34 -31.08 10.79
C ALA A 355 -15.12 -29.92 11.41
N MET A 356 -16.36 -30.15 11.84
CA MET A 356 -17.18 -29.14 12.51
C MET A 356 -16.57 -28.66 13.82
N GLY A 357 -15.95 -29.54 14.61
CA GLY A 357 -15.21 -29.14 15.81
C GLY A 357 -14.09 -28.16 15.51
N TYR A 358 -13.28 -28.44 14.46
CA TYR A 358 -12.23 -27.53 14.01
C TYR A 358 -12.78 -26.21 13.46
N TYR A 359 -13.86 -26.24 12.67
CA TYR A 359 -14.47 -25.01 12.16
C TYR A 359 -15.03 -24.13 13.27
N ASN A 360 -15.68 -24.72 14.28
CA ASN A 360 -16.13 -23.95 15.45
C ASN A 360 -14.95 -23.35 16.22
N ARG A 361 -13.88 -24.12 16.44
CA ARG A 361 -12.65 -23.61 17.07
C ARG A 361 -12.01 -22.48 16.25
N CYS A 362 -12.01 -22.58 14.92
CA CYS A 362 -11.57 -21.52 14.02
C CYS A 362 -12.35 -20.22 14.29
N LEU A 363 -13.68 -20.27 14.36
CA LEU A 363 -14.49 -19.09 14.69
C LEU A 363 -14.23 -18.56 16.10
N GLU A 364 -14.02 -19.43 17.09
CA GLU A 364 -13.67 -19.04 18.47
C GLU A 364 -12.33 -18.30 18.55
N ILE A 365 -11.30 -18.79 17.86
CA ILE A 365 -10.01 -18.10 17.77
C ILE A 365 -10.19 -16.76 17.02
N GLY A 366 -10.93 -16.76 15.91
CA GLY A 366 -11.23 -15.56 15.12
C GLY A 366 -11.82 -14.42 15.95
N ARG A 367 -12.75 -14.74 16.86
CA ARG A 367 -13.39 -13.74 17.75
C ARG A 367 -12.43 -13.04 18.71
N LYS A 368 -11.27 -13.63 19.03
CA LYS A 368 -10.25 -13.00 19.87
C LYS A 368 -9.52 -11.86 19.16
N MET A 369 -9.49 -11.88 17.83
CA MET A 369 -8.80 -10.87 17.02
C MET A 369 -9.58 -9.53 16.96
N PRO A 370 -8.90 -8.39 16.75
CA PRO A 370 -9.55 -7.12 16.40
C PRO A 370 -10.34 -7.21 15.08
N LEU A 371 -11.36 -6.36 14.92
CA LEU A 371 -12.28 -6.37 13.78
C LEU A 371 -11.56 -6.36 12.41
N GLU A 372 -10.56 -5.50 12.24
CA GLU A 372 -9.77 -5.41 11.00
C GLU A 372 -9.12 -6.74 10.62
N LYS A 373 -8.55 -7.45 11.61
CA LYS A 373 -7.94 -8.76 11.39
C LYS A 373 -8.98 -9.83 11.10
N ARG A 374 -10.16 -9.78 11.75
CA ARG A 374 -11.26 -10.73 11.46
C ARG A 374 -11.70 -10.63 10.00
N ARG A 375 -11.89 -9.40 9.50
CA ARG A 375 -12.31 -9.13 8.11
C ARG A 375 -11.32 -9.64 7.06
N GLN A 376 -10.02 -9.70 7.40
CA GLN A 376 -8.96 -10.20 6.52
C GLN A 376 -8.66 -11.69 6.69
N SER A 377 -9.38 -12.38 7.57
CA SER A 377 -9.11 -13.76 7.96
C SER A 377 -10.09 -14.74 7.32
N SER A 378 -9.79 -16.03 7.35
CA SER A 378 -10.70 -17.07 6.85
C SER A 378 -11.94 -17.31 7.73
N MET A 379 -12.27 -16.43 8.67
CA MET A 379 -13.44 -16.54 9.54
C MET A 379 -14.76 -16.51 8.73
N ALA A 380 -14.90 -15.57 7.78
CA ALA A 380 -16.08 -15.49 6.90
C ALA A 380 -16.22 -16.74 6.02
N TYR A 381 -15.13 -17.18 5.41
CA TYR A 381 -15.09 -18.41 4.62
C TYR A 381 -15.46 -19.65 5.44
N THR A 382 -14.94 -19.78 6.66
CA THR A 382 -15.25 -20.90 7.57
C THR A 382 -16.72 -20.91 7.97
N ALA A 383 -17.29 -19.73 8.28
CA ALA A 383 -18.71 -19.60 8.58
C ALA A 383 -19.58 -20.02 7.39
N ALA A 384 -19.21 -19.64 6.17
CA ALA A 384 -19.93 -20.07 4.97
C ALA A 384 -19.93 -21.59 4.77
N ILE A 385 -18.80 -22.28 5.05
CA ILE A 385 -18.74 -23.75 5.05
C ILE A 385 -19.72 -24.34 6.08
N ILE A 386 -19.72 -23.81 7.31
CA ILE A 386 -20.60 -24.28 8.37
C ILE A 386 -22.07 -24.08 7.99
N ILE A 387 -22.45 -22.89 7.51
CA ILE A 387 -23.82 -22.59 7.08
C ILE A 387 -24.26 -23.53 5.96
N LYS A 388 -23.40 -23.80 4.97
CA LYS A 388 -23.70 -24.75 3.89
C LYS A 388 -24.01 -26.15 4.41
N LYS A 389 -23.36 -26.58 5.51
CA LYS A 389 -23.59 -27.89 6.13
C LYS A 389 -24.86 -27.96 6.97
N TYR A 390 -25.15 -26.93 7.77
CA TYR A 390 -26.39 -26.88 8.55
C TYR A 390 -27.63 -26.57 7.68
N GLY A 391 -27.43 -25.90 6.55
CA GLY A 391 -28.47 -25.32 5.72
C GLY A 391 -28.78 -23.89 6.16
N GLU A 392 -28.84 -22.96 5.22
CA GLU A 392 -29.02 -21.52 5.48
C GLU A 392 -30.28 -21.20 6.29
N ASN A 393 -31.34 -21.98 6.10
CA ASN A 393 -32.63 -21.78 6.74
C ASN A 393 -32.79 -22.49 8.08
N SER A 394 -31.81 -23.29 8.50
CA SER A 394 -31.81 -23.97 9.79
C SER A 394 -31.68 -22.94 10.95
N PRO A 395 -32.17 -23.27 12.16
CA PRO A 395 -31.93 -22.46 13.35
C PRO A 395 -30.45 -22.15 13.58
N GLU A 396 -29.58 -23.14 13.39
CA GLU A 396 -28.13 -23.04 13.54
C GLU A 396 -27.50 -22.13 12.48
N GLY A 397 -27.91 -22.27 11.22
CA GLY A 397 -27.45 -21.43 10.11
C GLY A 397 -27.86 -19.97 10.28
N LYS A 398 -29.10 -19.70 10.68
CA LYS A 398 -29.61 -18.34 10.96
C LYS A 398 -28.90 -17.70 12.15
N LYS A 399 -28.67 -18.46 13.22
CA LYS A 399 -27.93 -17.97 14.39
C LYS A 399 -26.50 -17.60 14.02
N LEU A 400 -25.81 -18.47 13.28
CA LEU A 400 -24.46 -18.19 12.82
C LEU A 400 -24.40 -16.96 11.89
N ASP A 401 -25.35 -16.80 10.97
CA ASP A 401 -25.45 -15.60 10.12
C ASP A 401 -25.53 -14.32 10.96
N GLN A 402 -26.37 -14.31 12.01
CA GLN A 402 -26.51 -13.17 12.92
C GLN A 402 -25.22 -12.92 13.72
N ASP A 403 -24.59 -13.97 14.23
CA ASP A 403 -23.31 -13.86 14.94
C ASP A 403 -22.22 -13.26 14.03
N MET A 404 -22.16 -13.68 12.77
CA MET A 404 -21.17 -13.17 11.80
C MET A 404 -21.41 -11.70 11.44
N ARG A 405 -22.67 -11.26 11.32
CA ARG A 405 -22.99 -9.83 11.12
C ARG A 405 -22.50 -8.97 12.27
N ARG A 406 -22.64 -9.46 13.50
CA ARG A 406 -22.12 -8.79 14.71
C ARG A 406 -20.59 -8.81 14.76
N ASP A 407 -19.99 -9.95 14.42
CA ASP A 407 -18.56 -10.20 14.64
C ASP A 407 -17.66 -9.59 13.53
N ILE A 408 -18.16 -9.44 12.29
CA ILE A 408 -17.42 -8.96 11.09
C ILE A 408 -18.10 -7.78 10.38
N GLY A 409 -19.43 -7.73 10.35
CA GLY A 409 -20.23 -6.70 9.67
C GLY A 409 -21.35 -7.27 8.80
N GLU A 410 -22.33 -6.44 8.42
CA GLU A 410 -23.48 -6.86 7.58
C GLU A 410 -23.05 -7.43 6.22
N ASP A 411 -21.89 -6.99 5.72
CA ASP A 411 -21.31 -7.40 4.44
C ASP A 411 -20.48 -8.70 4.54
N TRP A 412 -20.45 -9.41 5.67
CA TRP A 412 -19.53 -10.55 5.88
C TRP A 412 -19.60 -11.63 4.80
N LYS A 413 -20.76 -11.85 4.15
CA LYS A 413 -20.90 -12.85 3.09
C LYS A 413 -20.09 -12.52 1.83
N SER A 414 -19.88 -11.25 1.50
CA SER A 414 -19.04 -10.88 0.35
C SER A 414 -17.57 -11.22 0.58
N MET A 415 -17.16 -11.40 1.84
CA MET A 415 -15.81 -11.82 2.25
C MET A 415 -15.67 -13.34 2.39
N SER A 416 -16.72 -14.09 2.03
CA SER A 416 -16.69 -15.56 2.09
C SER A 416 -16.03 -16.19 0.86
N GLU A 417 -15.66 -15.40 -0.15
CA GLU A 417 -14.85 -15.86 -1.27
C GLU A 417 -13.41 -16.11 -0.82
N MET A 418 -12.80 -17.20 -1.33
CA MET A 418 -11.44 -17.58 -0.98
C MET A 418 -10.47 -16.50 -1.49
N PRO A 419 -9.58 -15.93 -0.66
CA PRO A 419 -8.59 -14.97 -1.13
C PRO A 419 -7.72 -15.61 -2.23
N GLU A 420 -7.66 -15.00 -3.42
CA GLU A 420 -6.90 -15.52 -4.59
C GLU A 420 -5.40 -15.75 -4.29
N ASN A 421 -4.85 -15.15 -3.23
CA ASN A 421 -3.43 -15.23 -2.86
C ASN A 421 -3.04 -16.41 -1.97
N HIS A 422 -3.98 -17.29 -1.59
CA HIS A 422 -3.65 -18.58 -1.00
C HIS A 422 -3.94 -19.67 -2.03
N ALA A 423 -2.95 -19.91 -2.88
CA ALA A 423 -2.96 -20.98 -3.88
C ALA A 423 -3.51 -22.25 -3.25
N ASP A 424 -4.69 -22.65 -3.70
CA ASP A 424 -5.33 -23.91 -3.34
C ASP A 424 -4.38 -25.05 -3.75
N PRO A 425 -3.76 -25.78 -2.80
CA PRO A 425 -2.93 -26.93 -3.13
C PRO A 425 -3.75 -28.05 -3.80
N LEU A 426 -5.08 -27.95 -3.81
CA LEU A 426 -6.04 -28.92 -4.33
C LEU A 426 -6.74 -28.45 -5.62
N SER A 427 -6.55 -27.21 -6.09
CA SER A 427 -7.06 -26.81 -7.41
C SER A 427 -6.06 -27.20 -8.50
N LYS A 428 -6.46 -28.18 -9.31
CA LYS A 428 -5.75 -28.83 -10.44
C LYS A 428 -5.14 -30.20 -10.10
N GLY A 429 -6.04 -31.14 -9.81
CA GLY A 429 -5.93 -32.51 -10.32
C GLY A 429 -6.53 -32.59 -11.72
#